data_AF-A0A259LGQ5-F1
#
_entry.id   AF-A0A259LGQ5-F1
#
_cell.length_a   1.000
_cell.length_b   1.000
_cell.length_c   1.000
_cell.angle_alpha   90.00
_cell.angle_beta   90.00
_cell.angle_gamma   90.00
#
_symmetry.space_group_name_H-M   'P 1'
#
loop_
_entity.id
_entity.type
_entity.pdbx_description
1 polymer ?
#
loop_
_entity_poly.entity_id
_entity_poly.type
_entity_poly.pdbx_seq_one_letter_code
_entity_poly.pdbx_strand_id
1 'polypeptide(L)'
;QEASAGRASALEGVAHELRINLQRMISELSQVAHHPGVGPDVLLPIRSPQLDGVNRSLINTNRNGIAVLGSTYQEMEARKLGLRAVLAQGRVPETELDDAMDAAINGIAALYIWEVHKGALPAEIGRVRSWSVRDWMKEKNFRAEAFPGMHLRDEVVERLRLYGLELTPRPLTMTAWEYYSAPADDDGLGILLHAV
;
A
#
# COMPACT_ATOMS: atom_id res chain seq x y z
N GLN A 1 14.69 1.20 -30.37
CA GLN A 1 13.35 0.77 -29.92
C GLN A 1 13.42 -0.45 -28.99
N GLU A 2 14.22 -1.48 -29.30
CA GLU A 2 14.40 -2.67 -28.44
C GLU A 2 14.89 -2.36 -27.01
N ALA A 3 15.85 -1.46 -26.83
CA ALA A 3 16.32 -1.06 -25.50
C ALA A 3 15.25 -0.36 -24.64
N SER A 4 14.23 0.26 -25.25
CA SER A 4 13.09 0.85 -24.53
C SER A 4 12.06 -0.20 -24.15
N ALA A 5 11.82 -1.18 -25.03
CA ALA A 5 10.92 -2.29 -24.79
C ALA A 5 11.45 -3.21 -23.67
N GLY A 6 12.75 -3.53 -23.68
CA GLY A 6 13.39 -4.32 -22.63
C GLY A 6 13.33 -3.65 -21.25
N ARG A 7 13.45 -2.32 -21.19
CA ARG A 7 13.29 -1.57 -19.93
C ARG A 7 11.85 -1.58 -19.41
N ALA A 8 10.87 -1.35 -20.28
CA ALA A 8 9.46 -1.40 -19.89
C ALA A 8 9.07 -2.78 -19.35
N SER A 9 9.54 -3.84 -20.02
CA SER A 9 9.36 -5.23 -19.60
C SER A 9 9.99 -5.52 -18.24
N ALA A 10 11.19 -4.99 -17.95
CA ALA A 10 11.83 -5.14 -16.64
C ALA A 10 11.05 -4.45 -15.51
N LEU A 11 10.54 -3.22 -15.74
CA LEU A 11 9.76 -2.48 -14.74
C LEU A 11 8.39 -3.12 -14.48
N GLU A 12 7.76 -3.70 -15.51
CA GLU A 12 6.56 -4.52 -15.36
C GLU A 12 6.85 -5.80 -14.57
N GLY A 13 8.01 -6.41 -14.78
CA GLY A 13 8.49 -7.55 -14.00
C GLY A 13 8.58 -7.27 -12.50
N VAL A 14 9.10 -6.09 -12.12
CA VAL A 14 9.15 -5.66 -10.70
C VAL A 14 7.75 -5.50 -10.12
N ALA A 15 6.83 -4.88 -10.85
CA ALA A 15 5.45 -4.70 -10.41
C ALA A 15 4.74 -6.05 -10.19
N HIS A 16 4.89 -6.96 -11.16
CA HIS A 16 4.34 -8.30 -11.10
C HIS A 16 4.88 -9.07 -9.89
N GLU A 17 6.20 -9.04 -9.69
CA GLU A 17 6.86 -9.67 -8.55
C GLU A 17 6.34 -9.15 -7.21
N LEU A 18 6.23 -7.83 -7.05
CA LEU A 18 5.73 -7.23 -5.82
C LEU A 18 4.28 -7.64 -5.56
N ARG A 19 3.44 -7.67 -6.59
CA ARG A 19 2.05 -8.13 -6.47
C ARG A 19 1.97 -9.58 -5.98
N ILE A 20 2.77 -10.49 -6.52
CA ILE A 20 2.80 -11.89 -6.08
C ILE A 20 3.27 -11.99 -4.62
N ASN A 21 4.32 -11.25 -4.26
CA ASN A 21 4.80 -11.21 -2.88
C ASN A 21 3.73 -10.70 -1.91
N LEU A 22 2.99 -9.64 -2.27
CA LEU A 22 1.90 -9.09 -1.46
C LEU A 22 0.73 -10.07 -1.32
N GLN A 23 0.28 -10.69 -2.41
CA GLN A 23 -0.80 -11.67 -2.37
C GLN A 23 -0.44 -12.86 -1.46
N ARG A 24 0.81 -13.32 -1.54
CA ARG A 24 1.33 -14.35 -0.64
C ARG A 24 1.37 -13.87 0.81
N MET A 25 1.96 -12.70 1.07
CA MET A 25 2.03 -12.12 2.42
C MET A 25 0.65 -12.00 3.06
N ILE A 26 -0.32 -11.45 2.34
CA ILE A 26 -1.70 -11.32 2.81
C ILE A 26 -2.31 -12.68 3.15
N SER A 27 -2.07 -13.71 2.33
CA SER A 27 -2.55 -15.07 2.60
C SER A 27 -1.93 -15.66 3.86
N GLU A 28 -0.62 -15.48 4.07
CA GLU A 28 0.08 -16.01 5.23
C GLU A 28 -0.33 -15.26 6.51
N LEU A 29 -0.46 -13.93 6.47
CA LEU A 29 -0.95 -13.12 7.59
C LEU A 29 -2.41 -13.46 7.93
N SER A 30 -3.25 -13.70 6.92
CA SER A 30 -4.63 -14.17 7.12
C SER A 30 -4.66 -15.53 7.83
N GLN A 31 -3.75 -16.45 7.51
CA GLN A 31 -3.63 -17.73 8.21
C GLN A 31 -3.27 -17.54 9.68
N VAL A 32 -2.28 -16.69 9.98
CA VAL A 32 -1.88 -16.37 11.36
C VAL A 32 -3.04 -15.73 12.14
N ALA A 33 -3.79 -14.83 11.51
CA ALA A 33 -4.89 -14.11 12.15
C ALA A 33 -6.10 -15.01 12.49
N HIS A 34 -6.41 -16.01 11.66
CA HIS A 34 -7.60 -16.85 11.81
C HIS A 34 -7.34 -18.18 12.54
N HIS A 35 -6.08 -18.59 12.70
CA HIS A 35 -5.74 -19.91 13.25
C HIS A 35 -4.75 -19.77 14.42
N PRO A 36 -5.26 -19.75 15.66
CA PRO A 36 -4.42 -19.79 16.85
C PRO A 36 -3.49 -21.01 16.82
N GLY A 37 -2.20 -20.80 17.09
CA GLY A 37 -1.19 -21.87 17.11
C GLY A 37 -0.51 -22.16 15.77
N VAL A 38 -0.76 -21.37 14.72
CA VAL A 38 0.05 -21.43 13.50
C VAL A 38 1.51 -21.12 13.81
N GLY A 39 2.41 -22.01 13.38
CA GLY A 39 3.84 -21.89 13.59
C GLY A 39 4.53 -20.92 12.62
N PRO A 40 5.80 -20.57 12.87
CA PRO A 40 6.57 -19.61 12.06
C PRO A 40 6.81 -20.06 10.61
N ASP A 41 6.67 -21.35 10.31
CA ASP A 41 6.95 -21.92 8.98
C ASP A 41 5.95 -21.48 7.90
N VAL A 42 4.78 -20.96 8.29
CA VAL A 42 3.82 -20.39 7.34
C VAL A 42 4.38 -19.14 6.64
N LEU A 43 5.32 -18.43 7.27
CA LEU A 43 5.77 -17.12 6.82
C LEU A 43 7.01 -17.24 5.92
N LEU A 44 6.86 -17.38 4.61
CA LEU A 44 8.01 -17.57 3.71
C LEU A 44 8.87 -16.30 3.48
N PRO A 45 10.20 -16.37 3.34
CA PRO A 45 11.00 -15.19 3.04
C PRO A 45 10.54 -14.43 1.78
N ILE A 46 10.57 -13.11 1.85
CA ILE A 46 10.32 -12.24 0.71
C ILE A 46 11.58 -12.16 -0.14
N ARG A 47 11.41 -12.31 -1.45
CA ARG A 47 12.49 -12.29 -2.44
C ARG A 47 12.13 -11.29 -3.53
N SER A 48 13.14 -10.59 -4.03
CA SER A 48 12.98 -9.53 -5.04
C SER A 48 13.96 -9.63 -6.22
N PRO A 49 14.15 -10.81 -6.84
CA PRO A 49 15.14 -10.97 -7.92
C PRO A 49 14.95 -10.03 -9.12
N GLN A 50 13.71 -9.64 -9.47
CA GLN A 50 13.47 -8.68 -10.55
C GLN A 50 13.94 -7.28 -10.16
N LEU A 51 13.62 -6.84 -8.95
CA LEU A 51 14.11 -5.55 -8.44
C LEU A 51 15.64 -5.53 -8.35
N ASP A 52 16.25 -6.62 -7.89
CA ASP A 52 17.72 -6.77 -7.82
C ASP A 52 18.35 -6.66 -9.22
N GLY A 53 17.72 -7.27 -10.23
CA GLY A 53 18.14 -7.17 -11.62
C GLY A 53 18.04 -5.73 -12.17
N VAL A 54 16.95 -5.02 -11.86
CA VAL A 54 16.78 -3.60 -12.25
C VAL A 54 17.84 -2.73 -11.57
N ASN A 55 18.10 -2.90 -10.28
CA ASN A 55 19.12 -2.15 -9.55
C ASN A 55 20.53 -2.36 -10.11
N ARG A 56 20.86 -3.59 -10.55
CA ARG A 56 22.17 -3.91 -11.14
C ARG A 56 22.34 -3.39 -12.58
N SER A 57 21.26 -3.20 -13.32
CA SER A 57 21.30 -2.87 -14.76
C SER A 57 21.41 -1.36 -15.07
N LEU A 58 21.60 -0.49 -14.05
CA LEU A 58 21.74 0.96 -14.19
C LEU A 58 20.58 1.60 -15.01
N ILE A 59 19.38 1.03 -14.95
CA ILE A 59 18.19 1.61 -15.59
C ILE A 59 17.86 2.93 -14.86
N ASN A 60 18.15 4.06 -15.51
CA ASN A 60 17.99 5.40 -14.93
C ASN A 60 16.54 5.92 -14.89
N THR A 61 15.53 5.06 -15.10
CA THR A 61 14.13 5.49 -15.11
C THR A 61 13.55 5.46 -13.69
N ASN A 62 13.10 6.63 -13.22
CA ASN A 62 12.44 6.84 -11.93
C ASN A 62 13.14 6.17 -10.72
N ARG A 63 14.36 6.63 -10.42
CA ARG A 63 15.16 6.15 -9.26
C ARG A 63 14.42 6.29 -7.93
N ASN A 64 13.60 7.33 -7.77
CA ASN A 64 12.84 7.55 -6.54
C ASN A 64 11.78 6.45 -6.37
N GLY A 65 11.00 6.16 -7.43
CA GLY A 65 10.03 5.07 -7.40
C GLY A 65 10.69 3.72 -7.12
N ILE A 66 11.83 3.42 -7.76
CA ILE A 66 12.59 2.19 -7.50
C ILE A 66 13.08 2.12 -6.04
N ALA A 67 13.56 3.24 -5.49
CA ALA A 67 13.99 3.31 -4.09
C ALA A 67 12.81 3.05 -3.13
N VAL A 68 11.64 3.63 -3.40
CA VAL A 68 10.41 3.39 -2.62
C VAL A 68 10.03 1.90 -2.65
N LEU A 69 10.11 1.24 -3.81
CA LEU A 69 9.87 -0.20 -3.90
C LEU A 69 10.91 -1.00 -3.11
N GLY A 70 12.19 -0.63 -3.20
CA GLY A 70 13.26 -1.25 -2.40
C GLY A 70 13.01 -1.16 -0.90
N SER A 71 12.67 0.03 -0.40
CA SER A 71 12.30 0.22 1.00
C SER A 71 11.06 -0.58 1.38
N THR A 72 10.07 -0.65 0.50
CA THR A 72 8.85 -1.46 0.71
C THR A 72 9.18 -2.93 0.90
N TYR A 73 10.03 -3.51 0.04
CA TYR A 73 10.47 -4.90 0.17
C TYR A 73 11.20 -5.16 1.49
N GLN A 74 12.11 -4.25 1.88
CA GLN A 74 12.87 -4.36 3.12
C GLN A 74 11.96 -4.31 4.34
N GLU A 75 10.99 -3.38 4.35
CA GLU A 75 10.04 -3.22 5.45
C GLU A 75 9.15 -4.46 5.60
N MET A 76 8.59 -4.96 4.48
CA MET A 76 7.77 -6.17 4.50
C MET A 76 8.56 -7.37 5.05
N GLU A 77 9.81 -7.55 4.63
CA GLU A 77 10.64 -8.66 5.12
C GLU A 77 11.00 -8.48 6.60
N ALA A 78 11.31 -7.27 7.04
CA ALA A 78 11.61 -6.97 8.44
C ALA A 78 10.43 -7.28 9.35
N ARG A 79 9.21 -6.83 9.00
CA ARG A 79 7.99 -7.13 9.79
C ARG A 79 7.68 -8.61 9.80
N LYS A 80 7.86 -9.29 8.67
CA LYS A 80 7.67 -10.73 8.58
C LYS A 80 8.67 -11.50 9.44
N LEU A 81 9.93 -11.06 9.48
CA LEU A 81 10.94 -11.65 10.35
C LEU A 81 10.63 -11.44 11.83
N GLY A 82 10.16 -10.24 12.22
CA GLY A 82 9.70 -9.95 13.57
C GLY A 82 8.55 -10.87 13.99
N LEU A 83 7.51 -10.97 13.14
CA LEU A 83 6.38 -11.87 13.36
C LEU A 83 6.81 -13.34 13.47
N ARG A 84 7.71 -13.81 12.58
CA ARG A 84 8.30 -15.16 12.64
C ARG A 84 8.96 -15.43 13.99
N ALA A 85 9.72 -14.45 14.52
CA ALA A 85 10.43 -14.63 15.78
C ALA A 85 9.47 -14.80 16.96
N VAL A 86 8.36 -14.06 16.98
CA VAL A 86 7.34 -14.15 18.03
C VAL A 86 6.57 -15.47 17.96
N LEU A 87 6.19 -15.89 16.75
CA LEU A 87 5.57 -17.21 16.55
C LEU A 87 6.49 -18.36 16.98
N ALA A 88 7.80 -18.27 16.66
CA ALA A 88 8.78 -19.28 17.08
C ALA A 88 8.95 -19.38 18.60
N GLN A 89 8.67 -18.29 19.33
CA GLN A 89 8.67 -18.27 20.80
C GLN A 89 7.36 -18.79 21.40
N GLY A 90 6.35 -19.14 20.58
CA GLY A 90 5.03 -19.56 21.05
C GLY A 90 4.23 -18.43 21.73
N ARG A 91 4.60 -17.17 21.45
CA ARG A 91 3.93 -15.99 22.01
C ARG A 91 2.75 -15.57 21.14
N VAL A 92 1.78 -14.91 21.75
CA VAL A 92 0.67 -14.26 21.03
C VAL A 92 1.24 -13.10 20.20
N PRO A 93 1.02 -13.06 18.88
CA PRO A 93 1.70 -12.12 17.99
C PRO A 93 0.88 -10.89 17.62
N GLU A 94 0.02 -10.37 18.51
CA GLU A 94 -0.92 -9.27 18.18
C GLU A 94 -0.23 -8.07 17.54
N THR A 95 0.76 -7.48 18.22
CA THR A 95 1.47 -6.29 17.73
C THR A 95 2.26 -6.56 16.46
N GLU A 96 2.98 -7.68 16.38
CA GLU A 96 3.80 -8.00 15.21
C GLU A 96 2.94 -8.40 14.00
N LEU A 97 1.75 -8.93 14.22
CA LEU A 97 0.77 -9.20 13.18
C LEU A 97 0.21 -7.89 12.63
N ASP A 98 -0.19 -6.96 13.50
CA ASP A 98 -0.68 -5.63 13.10
C ASP A 98 0.39 -4.86 12.30
N ASP A 99 1.64 -4.86 12.79
CA ASP A 99 2.78 -4.26 12.09
C ASP A 99 3.01 -4.89 10.70
N ALA A 100 2.87 -6.21 10.58
CA ALA A 100 3.00 -6.89 9.30
C ALA A 100 1.82 -6.61 8.35
N MET A 101 0.60 -6.50 8.88
CA MET A 101 -0.58 -6.07 8.11
C MET A 101 -0.40 -4.64 7.60
N ASP A 102 0.12 -3.74 8.43
CA ASP A 102 0.44 -2.35 8.07
C ASP A 102 1.47 -2.30 6.93
N ALA A 103 2.54 -3.10 7.03
CA ALA A 103 3.55 -3.20 5.97
C ALA A 103 2.98 -3.77 4.66
N ALA A 104 2.01 -4.70 4.72
CA ALA A 104 1.31 -5.17 3.53
C ALA A 104 0.45 -4.06 2.89
N ILE A 105 -0.26 -3.28 3.69
CA ILE A 105 -1.06 -2.12 3.23
C ILE A 105 -0.16 -1.07 2.57
N ASN A 106 0.97 -0.73 3.20
CA ASN A 106 2.02 0.10 2.61
C ASN A 106 2.44 -0.44 1.23
N GLY A 107 2.77 -1.74 1.16
CA GLY A 107 3.22 -2.34 -0.09
C GLY A 107 2.18 -2.31 -1.21
N ILE A 108 0.89 -2.49 -0.91
CA ILE A 108 -0.18 -2.32 -1.90
C ILE A 108 -0.26 -0.86 -2.37
N ALA A 109 -0.16 0.11 -1.46
CA ALA A 109 -0.18 1.53 -1.80
C ALA A 109 1.02 1.93 -2.69
N ALA A 110 2.23 1.45 -2.37
CA ALA A 110 3.42 1.63 -3.19
C ALA A 110 3.27 0.98 -4.57
N LEU A 111 2.72 -0.23 -4.64
CA LEU A 111 2.42 -0.92 -5.89
C LEU A 111 1.39 -0.15 -6.75
N TYR A 112 0.35 0.42 -6.14
CA TYR A 112 -0.64 1.24 -6.84
C TYR A 112 0.02 2.46 -7.51
N ILE A 113 0.82 3.22 -6.74
CA ILE A 113 1.54 4.39 -7.25
C ILE A 113 2.49 3.97 -8.40
N TRP A 114 3.16 2.82 -8.26
CA TRP A 114 4.05 2.31 -9.29
C TRP A 114 3.31 1.91 -10.58
N GLU A 115 2.29 1.07 -10.49
CA GLU A 115 1.59 0.55 -11.68
C GLU A 115 0.79 1.64 -12.40
N VAL A 116 0.04 2.43 -11.65
CA VAL A 116 -0.95 3.38 -12.17
C VAL A 116 -0.29 4.72 -12.50
N HIS A 117 0.59 5.19 -11.62
CA HIS A 117 1.19 6.54 -11.70
C HIS A 117 2.69 6.52 -12.01
N LYS A 118 3.22 5.36 -12.43
CA LYS A 118 4.62 5.18 -12.84
C LYS A 118 5.64 5.59 -11.78
N GLY A 119 5.26 5.49 -10.51
CA GLY A 119 6.12 5.85 -9.37
C GLY A 119 6.25 7.35 -9.13
N ALA A 120 5.35 8.19 -9.67
CA ALA A 120 5.32 9.62 -9.40
C ALA A 120 5.13 9.91 -7.90
N LEU A 121 5.58 11.08 -7.44
CA LEU A 121 5.34 11.49 -6.07
C LEU A 121 3.84 11.77 -5.87
N PRO A 122 3.24 11.43 -4.72
CA PRO A 122 1.81 11.67 -4.46
C PRO A 122 1.34 13.10 -4.76
N ALA A 123 2.17 14.10 -4.46
CA ALA A 123 1.91 15.52 -4.73
C ALA A 123 1.83 15.86 -6.24
N GLU A 124 2.40 15.03 -7.11
CA GLU A 124 2.47 15.24 -8.58
C GLU A 124 1.35 14.50 -9.33
N ILE A 125 0.67 13.55 -8.68
CA ILE A 125 -0.37 12.70 -9.30
C ILE A 125 -1.69 13.45 -9.51
N GLY A 126 -1.93 14.51 -8.74
CA GLY A 126 -3.18 15.24 -8.73
C GLY A 126 -4.32 14.44 -8.11
N ARG A 127 -5.55 14.78 -8.49
CA ARG A 127 -6.77 14.25 -7.87
C ARG A 127 -7.14 12.87 -8.42
N VAL A 128 -7.30 11.90 -7.53
CA VAL A 128 -7.71 10.52 -7.84
C VAL A 128 -9.07 10.23 -7.20
N ARG A 129 -9.90 9.40 -7.85
CA ARG A 129 -11.14 8.89 -7.25
C ARG A 129 -10.82 7.67 -6.39
N SER A 130 -11.28 7.65 -5.15
CA SER A 130 -11.07 6.53 -4.21
C SER A 130 -11.66 5.22 -4.75
N TRP A 131 -12.76 5.28 -5.51
CA TRP A 131 -13.34 4.09 -6.14
C TRP A 131 -12.41 3.50 -7.22
N SER A 132 -11.63 4.32 -7.93
CA SER A 132 -10.65 3.83 -8.92
C SER A 132 -9.51 3.05 -8.26
N VAL A 133 -9.11 3.42 -7.04
CA VAL A 133 -8.15 2.62 -6.25
C VAL A 133 -8.76 1.26 -5.91
N ARG A 134 -10.01 1.24 -5.40
CA ARG A 134 -10.70 0.00 -5.03
C ARG A 134 -10.93 -0.93 -6.24
N ASP A 135 -11.27 -0.36 -7.39
CA ASP A 135 -11.44 -1.10 -8.64
C ASP A 135 -10.13 -1.68 -9.13
N TRP A 136 -9.03 -0.92 -9.08
CA TRP A 136 -7.69 -1.45 -9.36
C TRP A 136 -7.34 -2.60 -8.41
N MET A 137 -7.61 -2.46 -7.10
CA MET A 137 -7.36 -3.54 -6.14
C MET A 137 -8.18 -4.79 -6.45
N LYS A 138 -9.45 -4.62 -6.86
CA LYS A 138 -10.32 -5.72 -7.28
C LYS A 138 -9.77 -6.42 -8.53
N GLU A 139 -9.35 -5.65 -9.54
CA GLU A 139 -8.72 -6.17 -10.76
C GLU A 139 -7.43 -6.95 -10.44
N LYS A 140 -6.65 -6.49 -9.47
CA LYS A 140 -5.43 -7.17 -9.01
C LYS A 140 -5.67 -8.28 -7.98
N ASN A 141 -6.92 -8.70 -7.78
CA ASN A 141 -7.34 -9.76 -6.87
C ASN A 141 -7.00 -9.54 -5.39
N PHE A 142 -6.86 -8.29 -4.93
CA PHE A 142 -6.81 -7.98 -3.51
C PHE A 142 -8.24 -8.04 -2.93
N ARG A 143 -8.46 -9.05 -2.08
CA ARG A 143 -9.75 -9.29 -1.40
C ARG A 143 -9.92 -8.28 -0.26
N ALA A 144 -11.12 -7.73 -0.12
CA ALA A 144 -11.36 -6.71 0.90
C ALA A 144 -11.38 -7.28 2.32
N GLU A 145 -11.91 -8.50 2.48
CA GLU A 145 -12.00 -9.22 3.76
C GLU A 145 -10.79 -10.15 3.99
N ALA A 146 -9.60 -9.74 3.53
CA ALA A 146 -8.42 -10.59 3.67
C ALA A 146 -7.95 -10.73 5.13
N PHE A 147 -8.25 -9.74 5.96
CA PHE A 147 -7.87 -9.66 7.36
C PHE A 147 -9.13 -9.52 8.24
N PRO A 148 -9.16 -10.09 9.45
CA PRO A 148 -10.31 -10.01 10.32
C PRO A 148 -10.51 -8.58 10.84
N GLY A 149 -11.76 -8.12 10.90
CA GLY A 149 -12.11 -6.83 11.51
C GLY A 149 -11.72 -5.59 10.71
N MET A 150 -11.14 -5.72 9.51
CA MET A 150 -10.76 -4.59 8.66
C MET A 150 -11.14 -4.80 7.19
N HIS A 151 -11.40 -3.70 6.48
CA HIS A 151 -11.69 -3.73 5.06
C HIS A 151 -10.46 -3.23 4.27
N LEU A 152 -9.63 -4.16 3.81
CA LEU A 152 -8.29 -3.90 3.26
C LEU A 152 -8.27 -2.80 2.18
N ARG A 153 -9.32 -2.73 1.36
CA ARG A 153 -9.40 -1.73 0.28
C ARG A 153 -9.57 -0.30 0.79
N ASP A 154 -10.23 -0.12 1.92
CA ASP A 154 -10.39 1.20 2.54
C ASP A 154 -9.11 1.61 3.24
N GLU A 155 -8.44 0.68 3.91
CA GLU A 155 -7.16 0.93 4.57
C GLU A 155 -6.06 1.35 3.58
N VAL A 156 -6.03 0.76 2.38
CA VAL A 156 -5.13 1.20 1.31
C VAL A 156 -5.50 2.59 0.80
N VAL A 157 -6.79 2.93 0.71
CA VAL A 157 -7.23 4.29 0.35
C VAL A 157 -6.78 5.30 1.40
N GLU A 158 -6.92 5.00 2.69
CA GLU A 158 -6.42 5.87 3.77
C GLU A 158 -4.90 5.98 3.75
N ARG A 159 -4.18 4.88 3.50
CA ARG A 159 -2.72 4.89 3.35
C ARG A 159 -2.26 5.84 2.26
N LEU A 160 -2.92 5.80 1.10
CA LEU A 160 -2.61 6.69 -0.01
C LEU A 160 -2.88 8.16 0.35
N ARG A 161 -3.91 8.46 1.15
CA ARG A 161 -4.13 9.82 1.68
C ARG A 161 -3.01 10.24 2.61
N LEU A 162 -2.53 9.35 3.49
CA LEU A 162 -1.39 9.62 4.38
C LEU A 162 -0.10 9.90 3.60
N TYR A 163 0.06 9.31 2.41
CA TYR A 163 1.15 9.66 1.49
C TYR A 163 0.99 11.01 0.80
N GLY A 164 -0.15 11.68 0.99
CA GLY A 164 -0.44 12.98 0.39
C GLY A 164 -1.16 12.89 -0.96
N LEU A 165 -1.67 11.72 -1.35
CA LEU A 165 -2.47 11.61 -2.58
C LEU A 165 -3.86 12.23 -2.36
N GLU A 166 -4.25 13.16 -3.24
CA GLU A 166 -5.57 13.81 -3.16
C GLU A 166 -6.66 12.85 -3.64
N LEU A 167 -7.29 12.14 -2.70
CA LEU A 167 -8.37 11.18 -2.98
C LEU A 167 -9.76 11.76 -2.74
N THR A 168 -10.67 11.52 -3.70
CA THR A 168 -12.07 11.96 -3.64
C THR A 168 -13.07 10.79 -3.58
N PRO A 169 -14.20 10.92 -2.87
CA PRO A 169 -14.52 12.03 -1.97
C PRO A 169 -13.53 12.10 -0.79
N ARG A 170 -13.35 13.30 -0.24
CA ARG A 170 -12.62 13.44 1.02
C ARG A 170 -13.38 12.66 2.10
N PRO A 171 -12.69 12.09 3.09
CA PRO A 171 -13.37 11.51 4.25
C PRO A 171 -14.33 12.55 4.80
N LEU A 172 -15.50 12.11 5.22
CA LEU A 172 -16.43 12.98 5.92
C LEU A 172 -15.76 13.40 7.23
N THR A 173 -15.28 14.63 7.31
CA THR A 173 -14.77 15.25 8.55
C THR A 173 -15.90 15.67 9.48
N MET A 174 -17.13 15.62 8.96
CA MET A 174 -18.38 15.96 9.64
C MET A 174 -19.40 14.89 9.28
N THR A 175 -20.18 14.46 10.26
CA THR A 175 -21.40 13.67 10.04
C THR A 175 -22.33 14.40 9.06
N ALA A 176 -23.19 13.68 8.35
CA ALA A 176 -24.18 14.31 7.47
C ALA A 176 -25.05 15.33 8.23
N TRP A 177 -25.35 15.06 9.51
CA TRP A 177 -26.06 16.00 10.39
C TRP A 177 -25.24 17.27 10.63
N GLU A 178 -23.96 17.17 10.96
CA GLU A 178 -23.06 18.32 11.11
C GLU A 178 -22.89 19.13 9.81
N TYR A 179 -22.90 18.46 8.65
CA TYR A 179 -22.82 19.13 7.34
C TYR A 179 -24.09 19.93 6.99
N TYR A 180 -25.29 19.37 7.25
CA TYR A 180 -26.56 20.05 7.00
C TYR A 180 -27.01 20.99 8.14
N SER A 181 -26.40 20.87 9.32
CA SER A 181 -26.64 21.75 10.47
C SER A 181 -25.60 22.86 10.59
N ALA A 182 -24.53 22.82 9.78
CA ALA A 182 -23.65 23.96 9.62
C ALA A 182 -24.49 25.13 9.05
N PRO A 183 -24.46 26.32 9.67
CA PRO A 183 -25.12 27.47 9.09
C PRO A 183 -24.58 27.64 7.67
N ALA A 184 -25.49 27.75 6.70
CA ALA A 184 -25.10 28.20 5.38
C ALA A 184 -24.51 29.60 5.58
N ASP A 185 -23.19 29.72 5.46
CA ASP A 185 -22.54 31.02 5.44
C ASP A 185 -23.13 31.74 4.22
N ASP A 186 -24.00 32.69 4.55
CA ASP A 186 -24.58 33.64 3.63
C ASP A 186 -23.44 34.49 3.07
N ASP A 187 -23.56 34.72 1.77
CA ASP A 187 -22.91 35.74 0.98
C ASP A 187 -21.44 35.58 0.54
N GLY A 188 -21.28 35.80 -0.76
CA GLY A 188 -19.98 35.92 -1.40
C GLY A 188 -19.12 37.05 -0.85
N LEU A 189 -17.83 36.97 -1.22
CA LEU A 189 -16.74 37.92 -1.00
C LEU A 189 -16.12 37.95 0.41
N GLY A 190 -14.90 37.40 0.48
CA GLY A 190 -13.89 37.71 1.49
C GLY A 190 -13.90 36.77 2.69
N ILE A 191 -12.80 36.32 3.29
CA ILE A 191 -11.40 36.72 3.38
C ILE A 191 -10.69 35.45 3.91
N LEU A 192 -9.72 34.85 3.21
CA LEU A 192 -8.26 34.98 3.45
C LEU A 192 -7.82 34.93 4.94
N LEU A 193 -6.86 34.03 5.23
CA LEU A 193 -6.06 33.90 6.46
C LEU A 193 -6.77 33.42 7.74
N HIS A 194 -6.41 32.23 8.21
CA HIS A 194 -5.27 32.11 9.13
C HIS A 194 -4.85 30.64 9.31
N ALA A 195 -3.59 30.38 9.01
CA ALA A 195 -2.83 29.28 9.58
C ALA A 195 -2.37 29.66 10.98
N VAL A 196 -2.52 28.74 11.94
CA VAL A 196 -1.52 28.33 12.94
C VAL A 196 -1.72 26.85 13.20
#